data_AF-A0A7W4PPZ6-F1
#
_entry.id   AF-A0A7W4PPZ6-F1
#
_cell.length_a   1.000
_cell.length_b   1.000
_cell.length_c   1.000
_cell.angle_alpha   90.00
_cell.angle_beta   90.00
_cell.angle_gamma   90.00
#
_symmetry.space_group_name_H-M   'P 1'
#
loop_
_entity.id
_entity.type
_entity.pdbx_description
1 polymer ?
#
loop_
_entity_poly.entity_id
_entity_poly.type
_entity_poly.pdbx_seq_one_letter_code
_entity_poly.pdbx_strand_id
1 'polypeptide(L)'
;MDHAIAIVTGFLLGLFGLIVSAIAVIEHFARQILASVGIVGELQTALLVILLAALIVGAFRMFGGVFAVLISAILILLLVHALFATTGLPVR
;
A
#
# COMPACT_ATOMS: atom_id res chain seq x y z
N MET A 1 -23.61 8.02 -1.83
CA MET A 1 -22.50 7.61 -0.92
C MET A 1 -21.45 6.72 -1.58
N ASP A 2 -21.86 5.90 -2.55
CA ASP A 2 -20.99 4.91 -3.21
C ASP A 2 -19.79 5.53 -3.92
N HIS A 3 -19.94 6.72 -4.50
CA HIS A 3 -18.85 7.46 -5.14
C HIS A 3 -17.73 7.82 -4.15
N ALA A 4 -18.08 8.22 -2.92
CA ALA A 4 -17.08 8.55 -1.90
C ALA A 4 -16.30 7.30 -1.45
N ILE A 5 -16.99 6.17 -1.26
CA ILE A 5 -16.38 4.89 -0.92
C ILE A 5 -15.44 4.44 -2.05
N ALA A 6 -15.89 4.53 -3.31
CA ALA A 6 -15.10 4.19 -4.48
C ALA A 6 -13.82 5.05 -4.60
N ILE A 7 -13.93 6.37 -4.36
CA ILE A 7 -12.78 7.28 -4.36
C ILE A 7 -11.76 6.88 -3.29
N VAL A 8 -12.20 6.71 -2.03
CA VAL A 8 -11.29 6.37 -0.93
C VAL A 8 -10.63 5.01 -1.15
N THR A 9 -11.39 4.03 -1.66
CA THR A 9 -10.87 2.70 -2.03
C THR A 9 -9.86 2.82 -3.17
N GLY A 10 -10.15 3.62 -4.19
CA GLY A 10 -9.25 3.90 -5.29
C GLY A 10 -7.92 4.52 -4.82
N PHE A 11 -7.98 5.46 -3.87
CA PHE A 11 -6.77 6.03 -3.26
C PHE A 11 -5.97 4.99 -2.47
N LEU A 12 -6.63 4.12 -1.69
CA LEU A 12 -5.96 3.03 -0.96
C LEU A 12 -5.22 2.09 -1.91
N LEU A 13 -5.92 1.63 -2.96
CA LEU A 13 -5.34 0.74 -3.96
C LEU A 13 -4.24 1.42 -4.77
N GLY A 14 -4.43 2.67 -5.15
CA GLY A 14 -3.44 3.47 -5.88
C GLY A 14 -2.18 3.70 -5.07
N LEU A 15 -2.31 4.07 -3.79
CA LEU A 15 -1.19 4.25 -2.89
C LEU A 15 -0.42 2.93 -2.68
N PHE A 16 -1.16 1.82 -2.48
CA PHE A 16 -0.55 0.51 -2.37
C PHE A 16 0.21 0.12 -3.64
N GLY A 17 -0.40 0.29 -4.82
CA GLY A 17 0.23 0.04 -6.11
C GLY A 17 1.48 0.90 -6.33
N LEU A 18 1.43 2.17 -5.94
CA LEU A 18 2.58 3.08 -6.01
C LEU A 18 3.75 2.58 -5.14
N ILE A 19 3.47 2.17 -3.90
CA ILE A 19 4.49 1.65 -2.99
C ILE A 19 5.11 0.37 -3.55
N VAL A 20 4.29 -0.57 -3.99
CA VAL A 20 4.77 -1.84 -4.59
C VAL A 20 5.62 -1.57 -5.83
N SER A 21 5.18 -0.65 -6.70
CA SER A 21 5.93 -0.23 -7.89
C SER A 21 7.28 0.37 -7.54
N ALA A 22 7.32 1.29 -6.56
CA ALA A 22 8.57 1.89 -6.09
C ALA A 22 9.53 0.84 -5.52
N ILE A 23 9.03 -0.10 -4.71
CA ILE A 23 9.82 -1.21 -4.16
C ILE A 23 10.41 -2.06 -5.29
N ALA A 24 9.59 -2.43 -6.28
CA ALA A 24 10.05 -3.24 -7.41
C ALA A 24 11.15 -2.54 -8.23
N VAL A 25 11.03 -1.22 -8.44
CA VAL A 25 12.07 -0.42 -9.10
C VAL A 25 13.36 -0.44 -8.29
N ILE A 26 13.29 -0.19 -6.98
CA ILE A 26 14.46 -0.21 -6.09
C ILE A 26 15.12 -1.59 -6.08
N GLU A 27 14.33 -2.67 -5.99
CA GLU A 27 14.83 -4.03 -6.02
C GLU A 27 15.55 -4.35 -7.35
N HIS A 28 14.98 -3.92 -8.47
CA HIS A 28 15.60 -4.11 -9.79
C HIS A 28 16.95 -3.41 -9.89
N PHE A 29 17.04 -2.15 -9.45
CA PHE A 29 18.31 -1.42 -9.41
C PHE A 29 19.32 -2.06 -8.47
N ALA A 30 18.90 -2.45 -7.26
CA ALA A 30 19.78 -3.12 -6.30
C ALA A 30 20.33 -4.43 -6.85
N ARG A 31 19.50 -5.20 -7.56
CA ARG A 31 19.92 -6.44 -8.24
C ARG A 31 21.00 -6.19 -9.27
N GLN A 32 20.82 -5.16 -10.12
CA GLN A 32 21.83 -4.77 -11.12
C GLN A 32 23.14 -4.32 -10.47
N ILE A 33 23.06 -3.52 -9.40
CA ILE A 33 24.24 -3.05 -8.66
C ILE A 33 25.00 -4.23 -8.06
N LEU A 34 24.31 -5.14 -7.35
CA LEU A 34 24.94 -6.32 -6.76
C LEU A 34 25.62 -7.18 -7.83
N ALA A 35 24.95 -7.39 -8.96
CA ALA A 35 25.52 -8.13 -10.09
C ALA A 35 26.76 -7.44 -10.67
N SER A 36 26.78 -6.10 -10.75
CA SER A 36 27.93 -5.35 -11.27
C SER A 36 29.19 -5.46 -10.39
N VAL A 37 29.01 -5.75 -9.10
CA VAL A 37 30.10 -5.97 -8.13
C VAL A 37 30.44 -7.47 -8.00
N GLY A 38 29.84 -8.33 -8.82
CA GLY A 38 30.09 -9.78 -8.83
C GLY A 38 29.31 -10.57 -7.77
N ILE A 39 28.36 -9.95 -7.06
CA ILE A 39 27.50 -10.63 -6.10
C ILE A 39 26.33 -11.27 -6.84
N VAL A 40 26.36 -12.60 -6.94
CA VAL A 40 25.37 -13.42 -7.66
C VAL A 40 24.93 -14.63 -6.82
N GLY A 41 23.85 -15.29 -7.24
CA GLY A 41 23.38 -16.53 -6.61
C GLY A 41 22.68 -16.32 -5.26
N GLU A 42 22.87 -17.26 -4.33
CA GLU A 42 22.15 -17.28 -3.05
C GLU A 42 22.44 -16.05 -2.18
N LEU A 43 23.68 -15.55 -2.19
CA LEU A 43 24.07 -14.35 -1.43
C LEU A 43 23.32 -13.11 -1.94
N GLN A 44 23.17 -12.96 -3.25
CA GLN A 44 22.40 -11.86 -3.85
C GLN A 44 20.94 -11.93 -3.40
N THR A 45 20.33 -13.12 -3.45
CA THR A 45 18.95 -13.32 -3.01
C THR A 45 18.77 -12.99 -1.53
N ALA A 46 19.69 -13.43 -0.66
CA ALA A 46 19.63 -13.12 0.77
C ALA A 46 19.68 -11.60 1.02
N LEU A 47 20.58 -10.88 0.35
CA LEU A 47 20.69 -9.41 0.46
C LEU A 47 19.43 -8.71 -0.05
N LEU A 48 18.87 -9.16 -1.17
CA LEU A 48 17.62 -8.59 -1.72
C LEU A 48 16.42 -8.84 -0.81
N VAL A 49 16.34 -10.01 -0.15
CA VAL A 49 15.28 -10.28 0.84
C VAL A 49 15.40 -9.34 2.05
N ILE A 50 16.63 -9.11 2.54
CA ILE A 50 16.87 -8.16 3.63
C ILE A 50 16.48 -6.74 3.21
N LEU A 51 16.88 -6.32 2.00
CA LEU A 51 16.50 -5.03 1.43
C LEU A 51 14.97 -4.91 1.32
N LEU A 52 14.30 -5.93 0.80
CA LEU A 52 12.84 -5.95 0.67
C LEU A 52 12.16 -5.80 2.04
N ALA A 53 12.62 -6.54 3.04
CA ALA A 53 12.10 -6.41 4.40
C ALA A 53 12.28 -4.98 4.95
N ALA A 54 13.44 -4.37 4.74
CA ALA A 54 13.70 -2.99 5.15
C ALA A 54 12.81 -1.99 4.41
N LEU A 55 12.59 -2.17 3.11
CA LEU A 55 11.70 -1.33 2.31
C LEU A 55 10.24 -1.46 2.74
N ILE A 56 9.78 -2.67 3.03
CA ILE A 56 8.42 -2.92 3.55
C ILE A 56 8.22 -2.17 4.88
N VAL A 57 9.14 -2.34 5.83
CA VAL A 57 9.08 -1.65 7.13
C VAL A 57 9.14 -0.13 6.94
N GLY A 58 10.03 0.36 6.08
CA GLY A 58 10.14 1.78 5.74
C GLY A 58 8.85 2.34 5.13
N ALA A 59 8.23 1.61 4.21
CA ALA A 59 6.98 1.99 3.58
C ALA A 59 5.82 2.04 4.59
N PHE A 60 5.67 1.02 5.43
CA PHE A 60 4.66 1.04 6.50
C PHE A 60 4.89 2.16 7.50
N ARG A 61 6.15 2.46 7.83
CA ARG A 61 6.48 3.57 8.73
C ARG A 61 6.19 4.94 8.11
N MET A 62 6.46 5.12 6.82
CA MET A 62 6.26 6.39 6.12
C MET A 62 4.78 6.64 5.77
N PHE A 63 4.08 5.61 5.29
CA PHE A 63 2.72 5.72 4.78
C PHE A 63 1.65 5.19 5.74
N GLY A 64 2.04 4.55 6.86
CA GLY A 64 1.09 3.96 7.81
C GLY A 64 0.09 4.97 8.36
N GLY A 65 0.50 6.21 8.59
CA GLY A 65 -0.42 7.29 8.98
C GLY A 65 -1.45 7.61 7.90
N VAL A 66 -1.04 7.65 6.62
CA VAL A 66 -1.94 7.89 5.49
C VAL A 66 -2.92 6.72 5.32
N PHE A 67 -2.44 5.48 5.39
CA PHE A 67 -3.31 4.30 5.39
C PHE A 67 -4.30 4.32 6.54
N ALA A 68 -3.86 4.65 7.76
CA ALA A 68 -4.74 4.74 8.91
C ALA A 68 -5.87 5.77 8.67
N VAL A 69 -5.53 6.96 8.18
CA VAL A 69 -6.53 8.00 7.87
C VAL A 69 -7.53 7.53 6.81
N LEU A 70 -7.04 6.95 5.71
CA LEU A 70 -7.91 6.47 4.62
C LEU A 70 -8.81 5.30 5.06
N ILE A 71 -8.26 4.38 5.86
CA ILE A 71 -9.03 3.26 6.44
C ILE A 71 -10.08 3.79 7.43
N SER A 72 -9.73 4.73 8.30
CA SER A 72 -10.71 5.34 9.20
C SER A 72 -11.83 6.04 8.42
N ALA A 73 -11.49 6.77 7.35
CA ALA A 73 -12.48 7.43 6.50
C ALA A 73 -13.44 6.43 5.85
N ILE A 74 -12.94 5.32 5.29
CA ILE A 74 -13.82 4.31 4.66
C ILE A 74 -14.71 3.62 5.69
N LEU A 75 -14.18 3.30 6.88
CA LEU A 75 -14.97 2.68 7.96
C LEU A 75 -16.08 3.61 8.45
N ILE A 76 -15.81 4.91 8.57
CA ILE A 76 -16.83 5.91 8.92
C ILE A 76 -17.90 6.00 7.82
N LEU A 77 -17.50 6.07 6.55
CA LEU A 77 -18.45 6.11 5.43
C LEU A 77 -19.35 4.87 5.38
N LEU A 78 -18.77 3.69 5.61
CA LEU A 78 -19.51 2.43 5.68
C LEU A 78 -20.47 2.40 6.88
N LEU A 79 -20.05 2.90 8.05
CA LEU A 79 -20.91 3.00 9.23
C LEU A 79 -22.11 3.91 8.96
N VAL A 80 -21.88 5.09 8.39
CA VAL A 80 -22.96 6.03 8.03
C VAL A 80 -23.89 5.40 7.00
N HIS A 81 -23.33 4.69 6.01
CA HIS A 81 -24.13 4.02 4.99
C HIS A 81 -25.03 2.95 5.61
N ALA A 82 -24.47 2.12 6.49
CA ALA A 82 -25.22 1.09 7.21
C ALA A 82 -26.31 1.70 8.09
N LEU A 83 -26.04 2.81 8.79
CA LEU A 83 -27.01 3.49 9.64
C LEU A 83 -28.18 4.09 8.84
N PHE A 84 -27.92 4.66 7.67
CA PHE A 84 -29.01 5.17 6.81
C PHE A 84 -29.79 4.04 6.14
N ALA A 85 -29.12 2.94 5.77
CA ALA A 85 -29.80 1.76 5.25
C ALA A 85 -30.76 1.13 6.28
N THR A 86 -30.41 1.13 7.57
CA THR A 86 -31.29 0.59 8.63
C THR A 86 -32.43 1.51 9.03
N THR A 87 -32.32 2.83 8.80
CA THR A 87 -33.35 3.82 9.18
C THR A 87 -34.40 4.07 8.09
N GLY A 88 -34.31 3.38 6.94
CA GLY A 88 -35.29 3.48 5.85
C GLY A 88 -35.20 4.78 5.03
N LEU A 89 -34.18 5.60 5.26
CA LEU A 89 -33.91 6.79 4.46
C LEU A 89 -33.27 6.39 3.12
N PRO A 90 -33.68 6.99 1.98
CA PRO A 90 -33.13 6.66 0.68
C PRO A 90 -31.65 7.05 0.61
N VAL A 91 -30.78 6.04 0.57
CA VAL A 91 -29.34 6.20 0.39
C VAL A 91 -29.05 6.24 -1.11
N ARG A 92 -28.89 7.44 -1.69
CA ARG A 92 -28.32 7.64 -3.03
C ARG A 92 -26.98 8.36 -2.88
#